data_AF-A0A936UN54-F1
#
_entry.id   AF-A0A936UN54-F1
#
_cell.length_a   1.000
_cell.length_b   1.000
_cell.length_c   1.000
_cell.angle_alpha   90.00
_cell.angle_beta   90.00
_cell.angle_gamma   90.00
#
_symmetry.space_group_name_H-M   'P 1'
#
loop_
_entity.id
_entity.type
_entity.pdbx_description
1 polymer ?
#
loop_
_entity_poly.entity_id
_entity_poly.type
_entity_poly.pdbx_seq_one_letter_code
_entity_poly.pdbx_strand_id
1 'polypeptide(L)'
;MANIEEAKKAGGSKYKDKIMKTIEGYKNLSAEEKHCLHIYYGYGKGKTTCVMGLIMRALGAGLKVRLVQFDKGYEGKREYYAELNTLKKLKESGYDVEFFSTGCERMNEDGTFRFKNSDEDFKEAKRALEISRDLIINGKQDLLILDEGIAAVVYHLLDKKDIEELIDLWKNNKSFEFVLTGHKLWEGLEEKADLVTEMRKVKHYFDKGIPIRTGIDF
;
A
#
# COMPACT_ATOMS: atom_id res chain seq x y z
N MET A 1 31.68 -33.13 -5.83
CA MET A 1 30.93 -32.04 -6.49
C MET A 1 29.74 -32.69 -7.18
N ALA A 2 28.52 -32.44 -6.72
CA ALA A 2 27.32 -33.03 -7.33
C ALA A 2 27.22 -32.57 -8.79
N ASN A 3 26.97 -33.50 -9.70
CA ASN A 3 27.02 -33.25 -11.13
C ASN A 3 25.89 -32.28 -11.52
N ILE A 4 26.16 -31.32 -12.41
CA ILE A 4 25.19 -30.29 -12.83
C ILE A 4 23.92 -30.92 -13.43
N GLU A 5 24.01 -32.14 -13.97
CA GLU A 5 22.86 -32.94 -14.41
C GLU A 5 22.02 -33.52 -13.25
N GLU A 6 22.63 -33.88 -12.13
CA GLU A 6 21.91 -34.33 -10.92
C GLU A 6 21.18 -33.15 -10.26
N ALA A 7 21.77 -31.95 -10.26
CA ALA A 7 21.12 -30.73 -9.79
C ALA A 7 19.90 -30.34 -10.66
N LYS A 8 19.96 -30.54 -11.98
CA LYS A 8 18.83 -30.33 -12.89
C LYS A 8 17.71 -31.39 -12.72
N LYS A 9 18.06 -32.65 -12.44
CA LYS A 9 17.07 -33.72 -12.17
C LYS A 9 16.44 -33.64 -10.78
N ALA A 10 17.22 -33.30 -9.74
CA ALA A 10 16.74 -33.20 -8.36
C ALA A 10 16.04 -31.88 -8.04
N GLY A 11 16.43 -30.78 -8.70
CA GLY A 11 15.84 -29.45 -8.50
C GLY A 11 14.41 -29.36 -9.01
N GLY A 12 14.09 -30.01 -10.14
CA GLY A 12 12.74 -29.98 -10.72
C GLY A 12 11.69 -30.76 -9.91
N SER A 13 12.02 -31.98 -9.45
CA SER A 13 11.06 -32.81 -8.69
C SER A 13 10.83 -32.28 -7.29
N LYS A 14 11.88 -31.98 -6.51
CA LYS A 14 11.72 -31.48 -5.13
C LYS A 14 11.05 -30.11 -5.08
N TYR A 15 11.35 -29.24 -6.05
CA TYR A 15 10.69 -27.95 -6.18
C TYR A 15 9.22 -28.11 -6.61
N LYS A 16 8.93 -29.03 -7.53
CA LYS A 16 7.56 -29.39 -7.90
C LYS A 16 6.79 -29.96 -6.71
N ASP A 17 7.38 -30.86 -5.92
CA ASP A 17 6.73 -31.45 -4.74
C ASP A 17 6.46 -30.37 -3.67
N LYS A 18 7.41 -29.44 -3.47
CA LYS A 18 7.20 -28.27 -2.61
C LYS A 18 6.05 -27.41 -3.11
N ILE A 19 6.01 -27.08 -4.40
CA ILE A 19 4.92 -26.30 -5.01
C ILE A 19 3.58 -27.02 -4.84
N MET A 20 3.51 -28.31 -5.16
CA MET A 20 2.27 -29.09 -5.05
C MET A 20 1.79 -29.15 -3.61
N LYS A 21 2.70 -29.35 -2.64
CA LYS A 21 2.37 -29.31 -1.22
C LYS A 21 1.89 -27.91 -0.79
N THR A 22 2.49 -26.84 -1.30
CA THR A 22 2.04 -25.46 -1.03
C THR A 22 0.67 -25.18 -1.63
N ILE A 23 0.42 -25.61 -2.88
CA ILE A 23 -0.88 -25.46 -3.54
C ILE A 23 -1.96 -26.22 -2.75
N GLU A 24 -1.68 -27.46 -2.37
CA GLU A 24 -2.64 -28.27 -1.62
C GLU A 24 -2.87 -27.71 -0.22
N GLY A 25 -1.82 -27.25 0.45
CA GLY A 25 -1.94 -26.50 1.71
C GLY A 25 -2.82 -25.28 1.56
N TYR A 26 -2.59 -24.45 0.53
CA TYR A 26 -3.37 -23.25 0.25
C TYR A 26 -4.84 -23.54 -0.02
N LYS A 27 -5.16 -24.61 -0.77
CA LYS A 27 -6.56 -25.01 -1.00
C LYS A 27 -7.30 -25.31 0.30
N ASN A 28 -6.60 -25.91 1.27
CA ASN A 28 -7.16 -26.30 2.56
C ASN A 28 -7.26 -25.15 3.57
N LEU A 29 -6.66 -23.98 3.29
CA LEU A 29 -6.83 -22.79 4.12
C LEU A 29 -8.26 -22.26 4.03
N SER A 30 -8.76 -21.77 5.16
CA SER A 30 -9.98 -20.95 5.22
C SER A 30 -9.80 -19.67 4.40
N ALA A 31 -10.89 -18.95 4.11
CA ALA A 31 -10.79 -17.66 3.44
C ALA A 31 -9.94 -16.67 4.26
N GLU A 32 -10.13 -16.65 5.59
CA GLU A 32 -9.41 -15.76 6.51
C GLU A 32 -7.89 -16.04 6.50
N GLU A 33 -7.51 -17.31 6.47
CA GLU A 33 -6.11 -17.73 6.43
C GLU A 33 -5.41 -17.39 5.10
N LYS A 34 -6.18 -17.12 4.04
CA LYS A 34 -5.65 -16.76 2.71
C LYS A 34 -5.34 -15.28 2.56
N HIS A 35 -5.90 -14.41 3.39
CA HIS A 35 -5.65 -12.98 3.32
C HIS A 35 -4.33 -12.63 3.99
N CYS A 36 -3.59 -11.67 3.44
CA CYS A 36 -2.26 -11.31 3.91
C CYS A 36 -2.15 -9.81 4.22
N LEU A 37 -1.24 -9.48 5.12
CA LEU A 37 -0.76 -8.12 5.37
C LEU A 37 0.52 -7.87 4.57
N HIS A 38 0.47 -6.91 3.66
CA HIS A 38 1.61 -6.48 2.86
C HIS A 38 2.12 -5.12 3.33
N ILE A 39 3.44 -4.99 3.46
CA ILE A 39 4.11 -3.72 3.75
C ILE A 39 5.10 -3.41 2.63
N TYR A 40 4.86 -2.31 1.91
CA TYR A 40 5.79 -1.76 0.93
C TYR A 40 6.45 -0.51 1.50
N TYR A 41 7.72 -0.60 1.92
CA TYR A 41 8.39 0.50 2.62
C TYR A 41 9.71 0.92 1.96
N GLY A 42 10.37 1.93 2.53
CA GLY A 42 11.70 2.37 2.12
C GLY A 42 11.72 3.74 1.44
N TYR A 43 12.92 4.29 1.24
CA TYR A 43 13.13 5.62 0.66
C TYR A 43 13.28 5.61 -0.87
N GLY A 44 13.25 4.44 -1.49
CA GLY A 44 13.19 4.30 -2.94
C GLY A 44 11.82 4.70 -3.50
N LYS A 45 11.84 5.25 -4.71
CA LYS A 45 10.65 5.42 -5.55
C LYS A 45 10.11 4.04 -5.92
N GLY A 46 8.80 3.83 -5.78
CA GLY A 46 8.16 2.58 -6.21
C GLY A 46 6.95 2.15 -5.39
N LYS A 47 6.82 2.61 -4.13
CA LYS A 47 5.77 2.16 -3.20
C LYS A 47 4.35 2.42 -3.71
N THR A 48 3.96 3.69 -3.89
CA THR A 48 2.65 4.06 -4.43
C THR A 48 2.41 3.42 -5.81
N THR A 49 3.38 3.46 -6.72
CA THR A 49 3.22 2.83 -8.05
C THR A 49 3.03 1.32 -7.98
N CYS A 50 3.64 0.64 -6.99
CA CYS A 50 3.45 -0.78 -6.77
C CYS A 50 2.02 -1.08 -6.31
N VAL A 51 1.48 -0.28 -5.38
CA VAL A 51 0.08 -0.47 -4.96
C VAL A 51 -0.90 -0.12 -6.08
N MET A 52 -0.61 0.88 -6.92
CA MET A 52 -1.43 1.15 -8.11
C MET A 52 -1.43 -0.04 -9.08
N GLY A 53 -0.28 -0.68 -9.30
CA GLY A 53 -0.21 -1.92 -10.10
C GLY A 53 -1.00 -3.08 -9.47
N LEU A 54 -1.01 -3.17 -8.14
CA LEU A 54 -1.82 -4.16 -7.42
C LEU A 54 -3.32 -3.88 -7.57
N ILE A 55 -3.74 -2.61 -7.47
CA ILE A 55 -5.13 -2.20 -7.72
C ILE A 55 -5.57 -2.63 -9.12
N MET A 56 -4.76 -2.35 -10.15
CA MET A 56 -5.08 -2.75 -11.53
C MET A 56 -5.25 -4.27 -11.66
N ARG A 57 -4.41 -5.06 -10.98
CA ARG A 57 -4.52 -6.52 -10.98
C ARG A 57 -5.80 -6.99 -10.29
N ALA A 58 -6.12 -6.43 -9.12
CA ALA A 58 -7.31 -6.79 -8.36
C ALA A 58 -8.59 -6.46 -9.13
N LEU A 59 -8.68 -5.24 -9.67
CA LEU A 59 -9.83 -4.82 -10.50
C LEU A 59 -9.98 -5.69 -11.76
N GLY A 60 -8.87 -6.03 -12.43
CA GLY A 60 -8.90 -6.93 -13.59
C GLY A 60 -9.37 -8.36 -13.25
N ALA A 61 -9.27 -8.77 -11.99
CA ALA A 61 -9.80 -10.03 -11.48
C ALA A 61 -11.25 -9.92 -10.95
N GLY A 62 -11.88 -8.74 -11.06
CA GLY A 62 -13.23 -8.49 -10.56
C GLY A 62 -13.33 -8.27 -9.05
N LEU A 63 -12.21 -8.04 -8.37
CA LEU A 63 -12.16 -7.77 -6.94
C LEU A 63 -12.53 -6.33 -6.63
N LYS A 64 -13.06 -6.12 -5.43
CA LYS A 64 -13.45 -4.81 -4.90
C LYS A 64 -12.29 -4.17 -4.15
N VAL A 65 -11.99 -2.93 -4.48
CA VAL A 65 -10.79 -2.24 -4.00
C VAL A 65 -11.14 -0.98 -3.24
N ARG A 66 -10.50 -0.77 -2.10
CA ARG A 66 -10.57 0.47 -1.33
C ARG A 66 -9.16 1.02 -1.09
N LEU A 67 -8.97 2.29 -1.40
CA LEU A 67 -7.70 2.99 -1.25
C LEU A 67 -7.89 4.18 -0.31
N VAL A 68 -7.20 4.20 0.82
CA VAL A 68 -7.09 5.38 1.68
C VAL A 68 -5.69 5.95 1.50
N GLN A 69 -5.59 7.21 1.10
CA GLN A 69 -4.32 7.90 0.90
C GLN A 69 -4.09 8.88 2.04
N PHE A 70 -3.13 8.57 2.90
CA PHE A 70 -2.72 9.43 4.02
C PHE A 70 -1.80 10.54 3.51
N ASP A 71 -1.91 11.73 4.09
CA ASP A 71 -1.13 12.92 3.74
C ASP A 71 -1.19 13.31 2.25
N LYS A 72 -2.27 12.89 1.56
CA LYS A 72 -2.54 13.25 0.16
C LYS A 72 -3.84 14.00 0.07
N GLY A 73 -3.73 15.33 0.00
CA GLY A 73 -4.84 16.26 -0.05
C GLY A 73 -5.18 16.80 -1.43
N TYR A 74 -6.45 17.16 -1.61
CA TYR A 74 -6.95 17.94 -2.74
C TYR A 74 -7.95 18.98 -2.24
N GLU A 75 -7.54 20.26 -2.20
CA GLU A 75 -8.42 21.37 -1.79
C GLU A 75 -9.20 21.98 -2.98
N GLY A 76 -9.60 21.16 -3.95
CA GLY A 76 -10.48 21.62 -5.03
C GLY A 76 -9.82 22.49 -6.11
N LYS A 77 -8.55 22.89 -5.95
CA LYS A 77 -7.84 23.79 -6.87
C LYS A 77 -7.03 23.04 -7.95
N ARG A 78 -6.36 21.94 -7.60
CA ARG A 78 -5.51 21.19 -8.54
C ARG A 78 -5.28 19.74 -8.11
N GLU A 79 -5.70 18.77 -8.92
CA GLU A 79 -5.50 17.34 -8.66
C GLU A 79 -4.07 16.99 -9.08
N TYR A 80 -3.19 16.75 -8.11
CA TYR A 80 -1.79 16.43 -8.37
C TYR A 80 -1.53 14.93 -8.55
N TYR A 81 -2.48 14.07 -8.17
CA TYR A 81 -2.28 12.62 -8.20
C TYR A 81 -2.92 12.05 -9.48
N ALA A 82 -2.14 11.92 -10.55
CA ALA A 82 -2.64 11.52 -11.85
C ALA A 82 -3.25 10.11 -11.85
N GLU A 83 -2.86 9.24 -10.92
CA GLU A 83 -3.48 7.94 -10.71
C GLU A 83 -4.99 8.06 -10.44
N LEU A 84 -5.43 9.10 -9.72
CA LEU A 84 -6.83 9.27 -9.32
C LEU A 84 -7.71 9.56 -10.53
N ASN A 85 -7.18 10.22 -11.56
CA ASN A 85 -7.90 10.42 -12.82
C ASN A 85 -8.21 9.08 -13.51
N THR A 86 -7.30 8.11 -13.39
CA THR A 86 -7.53 6.76 -13.92
C THR A 86 -8.52 5.99 -13.06
N LEU A 87 -8.38 6.05 -11.73
CA LEU A 87 -9.31 5.38 -10.81
C LEU A 87 -10.75 5.91 -10.95
N LYS A 88 -10.94 7.22 -11.15
CA LYS A 88 -12.24 7.84 -11.46
C LYS A 88 -12.89 7.20 -12.71
N LYS A 89 -12.13 7.14 -13.81
CA LYS A 89 -12.62 6.53 -15.07
C LYS A 89 -12.95 5.05 -14.91
N LEU A 90 -12.15 4.31 -14.13
CA LEU A 90 -12.42 2.90 -13.85
C LEU A 90 -13.71 2.74 -13.05
N LYS A 91 -13.91 3.56 -12.01
CA LYS A 91 -15.17 3.59 -11.24
C LYS A 91 -16.37 3.88 -12.14
N GLU A 92 -16.28 4.91 -12.97
CA GLU A 92 -17.32 5.28 -13.95
C GLU A 92 -17.61 4.17 -14.97
N SER A 93 -16.59 3.36 -15.29
CA SER A 93 -16.71 2.20 -16.19
C SER A 93 -17.26 0.94 -15.50
N GLY A 94 -17.65 1.03 -14.23
CA GLY A 94 -18.29 -0.06 -13.48
C GLY A 94 -17.35 -0.93 -12.65
N TYR A 95 -16.07 -0.60 -12.55
CA TYR A 95 -15.17 -1.29 -11.61
C TYR A 95 -15.45 -0.85 -10.17
N ASP A 96 -15.44 -1.79 -9.22
CA ASP A 96 -15.68 -1.51 -7.81
C ASP A 96 -14.40 -1.00 -7.13
N VAL A 97 -14.12 0.28 -7.34
CA VAL A 97 -13.03 1.01 -6.69
C VAL A 97 -13.55 2.26 -6.00
N GLU A 98 -13.15 2.44 -4.75
CA GLU A 98 -13.30 3.73 -4.06
C GLU A 98 -11.96 4.15 -3.47
N PHE A 99 -11.73 5.46 -3.49
CA PHE A 99 -10.52 6.05 -2.98
C PHE A 99 -10.85 7.26 -2.12
N PHE A 100 -10.06 7.45 -1.07
CA PHE A 100 -10.23 8.49 -0.05
C PHE A 100 -8.90 9.21 0.09
N SER A 101 -8.79 10.39 -0.52
CA SER A 101 -7.64 11.26 -0.35
C SER A 101 -7.82 12.05 0.95
N THR A 102 -6.89 11.88 1.88
CA THR A 102 -6.91 12.48 3.21
C THR A 102 -5.59 13.21 3.44
N GLY A 103 -5.64 14.53 3.49
CA GLY A 103 -4.47 15.39 3.62
C GLY A 103 -4.76 16.82 3.21
N CYS A 104 -3.82 17.71 3.49
CA CYS A 104 -3.89 19.11 3.07
C CYS A 104 -2.91 19.38 1.91
N GLU A 105 -3.07 20.52 1.25
CA GLU A 105 -2.05 21.00 0.33
C GLU A 105 -0.74 21.26 1.10
N ARG A 106 0.36 20.73 0.56
CA ARG A 106 1.72 20.96 1.07
C ARG A 106 2.56 21.81 0.13
N MET A 107 2.12 21.98 -1.11
CA MET A 107 2.73 22.92 -2.05
C MET A 107 2.18 24.33 -1.83
N ASN A 108 3.06 25.26 -1.46
CA ASN A 108 2.71 26.67 -1.38
C ASN A 108 2.50 27.24 -2.80
N GLU A 109 1.84 28.41 -2.89
CA GLU A 109 1.57 29.08 -4.17
C GLU A 109 2.84 29.43 -4.96
N ASP A 110 3.97 29.61 -4.27
CA ASP A 110 5.29 29.88 -4.85
C ASP A 110 6.04 28.61 -5.32
N GLY A 111 5.42 27.43 -5.18
CA GLY A 111 6.02 26.13 -5.54
C GLY A 111 7.01 25.58 -4.52
N THR A 112 7.10 26.18 -3.33
CA THR A 112 7.87 25.61 -2.21
C THR A 112 7.04 24.63 -1.40
N PHE A 113 7.71 23.76 -0.64
CA PHE A 113 7.02 22.75 0.18
C PHE A 113 6.89 23.21 1.64
N ARG A 114 5.69 23.05 2.20
CA ARG A 114 5.40 23.25 3.62
C ARG A 114 5.74 21.99 4.40
N PHE A 115 6.72 22.10 5.30
CA PHE A 115 7.17 20.98 6.14
C PHE A 115 6.49 20.90 7.51
N LYS A 116 5.91 22.01 7.99
CA LYS A 116 5.28 22.06 9.32
C LYS A 116 3.84 21.57 9.23
N ASN A 117 3.48 20.62 10.10
CA ASN A 117 2.09 20.19 10.27
C ASN A 117 1.24 21.31 10.90
N SER A 118 0.03 21.46 10.38
CA SER A 118 -1.03 22.32 10.89
C SER A 118 -2.11 21.48 11.57
N ASP A 119 -3.01 22.14 12.32
CA ASP A 119 -4.15 21.46 12.94
C ASP A 119 -5.04 20.73 11.92
N GLU A 120 -5.10 21.24 10.68
CA GLU A 120 -5.88 20.60 9.62
C GLU A 120 -5.22 19.31 9.11
N ASP A 121 -3.88 19.25 9.06
CA ASP A 121 -3.18 18.02 8.69
C ASP A 121 -3.47 16.90 9.72
N PHE A 122 -3.53 17.26 11.01
CA PHE A 122 -3.89 16.31 12.07
C PHE A 122 -5.35 15.86 11.96
N LYS A 123 -6.28 16.76 11.60
CA LYS A 123 -7.69 16.38 11.36
C LYS A 123 -7.81 15.42 10.19
N GLU A 124 -7.11 15.68 9.09
CA GLU A 124 -7.13 14.82 7.91
C GLU A 124 -6.51 13.45 8.20
N ALA A 125 -5.41 13.39 8.96
CA ALA A 125 -4.83 12.13 9.41
C ALA A 125 -5.79 11.33 10.30
N LYS A 126 -6.51 12.02 11.21
CA LYS A 126 -7.56 11.39 12.02
C LYS A 126 -8.73 10.88 11.17
N ARG A 127 -9.17 11.67 10.17
CA ARG A 127 -10.22 11.26 9.22
C ARG A 127 -9.81 10.00 8.44
N ALA A 128 -8.54 9.91 8.05
CA ALA A 128 -7.98 8.74 7.40
C ALA A 128 -8.08 7.49 8.28
N LEU A 129 -7.76 7.62 9.59
CA LEU A 129 -7.94 6.54 10.56
C LEU A 129 -9.39 6.12 10.72
N GLU A 130 -10.32 7.08 10.82
CA GLU A 130 -11.75 6.81 10.97
C GLU A 130 -12.30 6.05 9.76
N ILE A 131 -11.97 6.49 8.54
CA ILE A 131 -12.33 5.80 7.29
C ILE A 131 -11.72 4.40 7.27
N SER A 132 -10.45 4.26 7.64
CA SER A 132 -9.76 2.96 7.66
C SER A 132 -10.41 1.99 8.64
N ARG A 133 -10.76 2.45 9.85
CA ARG A 133 -11.48 1.63 10.86
C ARG A 133 -12.84 1.18 10.34
N ASP A 134 -13.61 2.09 9.74
CA ASP A 134 -14.93 1.76 9.18
C ASP A 134 -14.82 0.73 8.05
N LEU A 135 -13.88 0.91 7.12
CA LEU A 135 -13.64 -0.05 6.05
C LEU A 135 -13.21 -1.42 6.58
N ILE A 136 -12.41 -1.48 7.65
CA ILE A 136 -12.01 -2.77 8.25
C ILE A 136 -13.21 -3.49 8.89
N ILE A 137 -14.13 -2.77 9.54
CA ILE A 137 -15.26 -3.36 10.28
C ILE A 137 -16.46 -3.65 9.38
N ASN A 138 -16.83 -2.67 8.55
CA ASN A 138 -18.09 -2.64 7.80
C ASN A 138 -17.88 -2.76 6.29
N GLY A 139 -16.63 -2.67 5.82
CA GLY A 139 -16.30 -2.73 4.40
C GLY A 139 -16.62 -4.07 3.77
N LYS A 140 -16.73 -4.06 2.44
CA LYS A 140 -17.01 -5.25 1.61
C LYS A 140 -15.97 -5.43 0.50
N GLN A 141 -14.80 -4.83 0.69
CA GLN A 141 -13.67 -4.92 -0.22
C GLN A 141 -12.97 -6.28 -0.10
N ASP A 142 -12.30 -6.67 -1.17
CA ASP A 142 -11.37 -7.80 -1.17
C ASP A 142 -9.91 -7.32 -0.98
N LEU A 143 -9.66 -6.02 -1.21
CA LEU A 143 -8.37 -5.36 -1.05
C LEU A 143 -8.54 -3.97 -0.43
N LEU A 144 -7.91 -3.75 0.72
CA LEU A 144 -7.78 -2.44 1.36
C LEU A 144 -6.32 -1.99 1.36
N ILE A 145 -6.05 -0.80 0.84
CA ILE A 145 -4.72 -0.19 0.80
C ILE A 145 -4.75 1.10 1.61
N LEU A 146 -3.83 1.21 2.59
CA LEU A 146 -3.50 2.47 3.26
C LEU A 146 -2.17 2.97 2.70
N ASP A 147 -2.25 3.77 1.64
CA ASP A 147 -1.08 4.38 1.02
C ASP A 147 -0.59 5.53 1.90
N GLU A 148 0.72 5.54 2.16
CA GLU A 148 1.45 6.44 3.05
C GLU A 148 1.01 6.39 4.53
N GLY A 149 0.25 5.36 4.94
CA GLY A 149 -0.15 5.18 6.34
C GLY A 149 1.03 5.04 7.31
N ILE A 150 2.08 4.31 6.93
CA ILE A 150 3.31 4.21 7.75
C ILE A 150 4.11 5.53 7.67
N ALA A 151 4.07 6.22 6.54
CA ALA A 151 4.77 7.50 6.38
C ALA A 151 4.15 8.60 7.26
N ALA A 152 2.83 8.59 7.48
CA ALA A 152 2.16 9.52 8.39
C ALA A 152 2.74 9.48 9.82
N VAL A 153 3.25 8.33 10.27
CA VAL A 153 3.96 8.21 11.56
C VAL A 153 5.34 8.89 11.50
N VAL A 154 6.07 8.71 10.40
CA VAL A 154 7.37 9.38 10.18
C VAL A 154 7.20 10.90 10.09
N TYR A 155 6.06 11.36 9.57
CA TYR A 155 5.71 12.78 9.50
C TYR A 155 5.09 13.33 10.78
N HIS A 156 5.02 12.54 11.86
CA HIS A 156 4.42 12.96 13.13
C HIS A 156 2.97 13.45 12.99
N LEU A 157 2.22 12.88 12.04
CA LEU A 157 0.77 13.09 11.92
C LEU A 157 0.00 12.07 12.75
N LEU A 158 0.58 10.87 12.91
CA LEU A 158 0.03 9.74 13.64
C LEU A 158 1.08 9.14 14.57
N ASP A 159 0.62 8.40 15.56
CA ASP A 159 1.48 7.56 16.39
C ASP A 159 1.55 6.14 15.84
N LYS A 160 2.62 5.42 16.21
CA LYS A 160 2.80 3.99 15.86
C LYS A 160 1.58 3.15 16.26
N LYS A 161 1.01 3.46 17.42
CA LYS A 161 -0.15 2.77 18.00
C LYS A 161 -1.37 2.85 17.09
N ASP A 162 -1.57 3.96 16.37
CA ASP A 162 -2.71 4.10 15.47
C ASP A 162 -2.68 3.07 14.35
N ILE A 163 -1.51 2.84 13.76
CA ILE A 163 -1.32 1.83 12.70
C ILE A 163 -1.38 0.41 13.27
N GLU A 164 -0.79 0.19 14.44
CA GLU A 164 -0.84 -1.12 15.12
C GLU A 164 -2.28 -1.53 15.47
N GLU A 165 -3.11 -0.58 15.93
CA GLU A 165 -4.52 -0.80 16.21
C GLU A 165 -5.30 -1.17 14.93
N LEU A 166 -5.03 -0.54 13.79
CA LEU A 166 -5.65 -0.92 12.52
C LEU A 166 -5.26 -2.34 12.09
N ILE A 167 -4.00 -2.70 12.26
CA ILE A 167 -3.52 -4.07 11.97
C ILE A 167 -4.21 -5.09 12.88
N ASP A 168 -4.27 -4.81 14.18
CA ASP A 168 -4.87 -5.73 15.15
C ASP A 168 -6.39 -5.83 14.93
N LEU A 169 -7.05 -4.72 14.57
CA LEU A 169 -8.45 -4.71 14.18
C LEU A 169 -8.70 -5.55 12.91
N TRP A 170 -7.85 -5.43 11.90
CA TRP A 170 -7.94 -6.24 10.69
C TRP A 170 -7.70 -7.73 10.98
N LYS A 171 -6.71 -8.07 11.82
CA LYS A 171 -6.46 -9.46 12.23
C LYS A 171 -7.68 -10.11 12.88
N ASN A 172 -8.45 -9.34 13.65
CA ASN A 172 -9.69 -9.80 14.28
C ASN A 172 -10.88 -9.88 13.31
N ASN A 173 -10.79 -9.28 12.12
CA ASN A 173 -11.85 -9.21 11.10
C ASN A 173 -11.32 -9.64 9.72
N LYS A 174 -10.46 -10.65 9.70
CA LYS A 174 -9.58 -10.97 8.58
C LYS A 174 -10.34 -11.48 7.35
N SER A 175 -10.79 -10.57 6.49
CA SER A 175 -11.73 -10.84 5.39
C SER A 175 -11.29 -10.29 4.03
N PHE A 176 -10.11 -9.65 3.96
CA PHE A 176 -9.57 -9.03 2.76
C PHE A 176 -8.04 -8.88 2.83
N GLU A 177 -7.40 -8.71 1.69
CA GLU A 177 -5.96 -8.37 1.59
C GLU A 177 -5.72 -6.96 2.13
N PHE A 178 -4.74 -6.80 3.02
CA PHE A 178 -4.46 -5.51 3.67
C PHE A 178 -3.06 -5.02 3.33
N VAL A 179 -2.94 -3.77 2.88
CA VAL A 179 -1.69 -3.23 2.38
C VAL A 179 -1.38 -1.91 3.04
N LEU A 180 -0.15 -1.75 3.52
CA LEU A 180 0.38 -0.51 4.06
C LEU A 180 1.60 -0.06 3.26
N THR A 181 1.75 1.24 3.05
CA THR A 181 2.98 1.81 2.48
C THR A 181 3.56 2.92 3.36
N GLY A 182 4.87 3.16 3.24
CA GLY A 182 5.53 4.30 3.86
C GLY A 182 7.05 4.24 3.86
N HIS A 183 7.72 4.99 4.72
CA HIS A 183 9.17 5.15 4.63
C HIS A 183 9.98 4.19 5.49
N LYS A 184 9.66 4.12 6.78
CA LYS A 184 10.50 3.45 7.78
C LYS A 184 9.62 2.64 8.73
N LEU A 185 10.00 1.39 8.96
CA LEU A 185 9.37 0.54 9.96
C LEU A 185 9.94 0.83 11.34
N TRP A 186 9.11 0.63 12.37
CA TRP A 186 9.55 0.57 13.75
C TRP A 186 9.63 -0.88 14.23
N GLU A 187 10.32 -1.09 15.35
CA GLU A 187 10.46 -2.39 15.98
C GLU A 187 9.11 -3.07 16.19
N GLY A 188 8.98 -4.34 15.80
CA GLY A 188 7.76 -5.13 15.93
C GLY A 188 6.78 -5.05 14.75
N LEU A 189 6.94 -4.08 13.84
CA LEU A 189 6.00 -3.92 12.72
C LEU A 189 6.25 -4.93 11.59
N GLU A 190 7.51 -5.28 11.32
CA GLU A 190 7.87 -6.26 10.28
C GLU A 190 7.29 -7.64 10.59
N GLU A 191 7.37 -8.04 11.85
CA GLU A 191 6.91 -9.33 12.37
C GLU A 191 5.39 -9.48 12.31
N LYS A 192 4.65 -8.37 12.21
CA LYS A 192 3.19 -8.39 12.09
C LYS A 192 2.71 -8.72 10.67
N ALA A 193 3.56 -8.59 9.65
CA ALA A 193 3.20 -8.68 8.23
C ALA A 193 3.56 -10.03 7.60
N ASP A 194 2.77 -10.44 6.60
CA ASP A 194 3.00 -11.67 5.83
C ASP A 194 3.95 -11.44 4.65
N LEU A 195 4.00 -10.22 4.11
CA LEU A 195 4.91 -9.78 3.06
C LEU A 195 5.48 -8.41 3.39
N VAL A 196 6.82 -8.30 3.36
CA VAL A 196 7.51 -7.03 3.50
C VAL A 196 8.47 -6.84 2.33
N THR A 197 8.39 -5.69 1.66
CA THR A 197 9.28 -5.32 0.55
C THR A 197 9.89 -3.96 0.79
N GLU A 198 11.22 -3.91 0.82
CA GLU A 198 11.98 -2.66 0.90
C GLU A 198 12.28 -2.11 -0.52
N MET A 199 11.70 -0.97 -0.83
CA MET A 199 12.07 -0.14 -1.98
C MET A 199 13.33 0.65 -1.60
N ARG A 200 14.51 0.13 -1.93
CA ARG A 200 15.78 0.81 -1.67
C ARG A 200 16.14 1.80 -2.78
N LYS A 201 16.51 3.03 -2.41
CA LYS A 201 17.04 4.04 -3.35
C LYS A 201 18.48 3.69 -3.74
N VAL A 202 18.67 2.84 -4.76
CA VAL A 202 20.00 2.54 -5.33
C VAL A 202 20.53 3.73 -6.13
N LYS A 203 19.66 4.40 -6.88
CA LYS A 203 19.93 5.63 -7.63
C LYS A 203 18.63 6.38 -7.89
N HIS A 204 18.64 7.71 -7.88
CA HIS A 204 17.50 8.52 -8.29
C HIS A 204 17.94 9.67 -9.19
N TYR A 205 17.16 10.01 -10.22
CA TYR A 205 17.50 11.12 -11.12
C TYR A 205 17.42 12.49 -10.43
N PHE A 206 16.65 12.60 -9.35
CA PHE A 206 16.65 13.78 -8.48
C PHE A 206 18.04 14.11 -7.93
N ASP A 207 18.88 13.10 -7.65
CA ASP A 207 20.26 13.31 -7.18
C ASP A 207 21.14 13.99 -8.24
N LYS A 208 20.68 14.03 -9.49
CA LYS A 208 21.30 14.74 -10.61
C LYS A 208 20.61 16.07 -10.93
N GLY A 209 19.72 16.55 -10.06
CA GLY A 209 18.97 17.78 -10.27
C GLY A 209 17.80 17.67 -11.26
N ILE A 210 17.38 16.46 -11.65
CA ILE A 210 16.18 16.29 -12.47
C ILE A 210 14.95 16.45 -11.55
N PRO A 211 14.06 17.43 -11.80
CA PRO A 211 12.90 17.67 -10.97
C PRO A 211 11.83 16.58 -11.13
N ILE A 212 10.81 16.62 -10.28
CA ILE A 212 9.60 15.78 -10.43
C ILE A 212 8.87 16.09 -11.75
N ARG A 213 8.27 15.08 -12.36
CA ARG A 213 7.64 15.17 -13.69
C ARG A 213 6.24 14.55 -13.68
N THR A 214 5.30 15.25 -14.30
CA THR A 214 3.93 14.77 -14.50
C THR A 214 3.89 13.47 -15.29
N GLY A 215 3.07 12.52 -14.84
CA GLY A 215 2.93 11.18 -15.39
C GLY A 215 4.04 10.21 -15.02
N ILE A 216 5.08 10.66 -14.31
CA ILE A 216 6.22 9.83 -13.90
C ILE A 216 6.39 9.82 -12.38
N ASP A 217 6.29 10.99 -11.75
CA ASP A 217 6.45 11.19 -10.31
C ASP A 217 5.12 11.49 -9.60
N PHE A 218 4.17 12.09 -10.34
CA PHE A 218 2.81 12.42 -9.90
C PHE A 218 1.86 12.48 -11.10
#